data_AF-A0A7C1WKA1-F1
#
_entry.id   AF-A0A7C1WKA1-F1
#
_cell.length_a   1.000
_cell.length_b   1.000
_cell.length_c   1.000
_cell.angle_alpha   90.00
_cell.angle_beta   90.00
_cell.angle_gamma   90.00
#
_symmetry.space_group_name_H-M   'P 1'
#
loop_
_entity.id
_entity.type
_entity.pdbx_description
1 polymer ?
#
loop_
_entity_poly.entity_id
_entity_poly.type
_entity_poly.pdbx_seq_one_letter_code
_entity_poly.pdbx_strand_id
1 'polypeptide(L)'
;LNKSIERSIENIKRYSDRVIEVKLNIDKKYYVKANDLLDKVFFNIFENAIEYTFHDPVIINVRTEEKDGFCNVHIHDYGIGISKEKREDILKNLETLSKRTGMGFYLINKILDRFNGKFEIKDAKKGTEIVVSIPV
;
A
#
# COMPACT_ATOMS: atom_id res chain seq x y z
N LEU A 1 -10.06 0.71 9.54
CA LEU A 1 -8.65 0.58 9.11
C LEU A 1 -8.12 -0.84 9.30
N ASN A 2 -7.91 -1.31 10.54
CA ASN A 2 -7.22 -2.58 10.81
C ASN A 2 -7.90 -3.79 10.15
N LYS A 3 -9.23 -3.90 10.22
CA LYS A 3 -10.00 -4.94 9.51
C LYS A 3 -9.76 -4.93 8.00
N SER A 4 -9.54 -3.76 7.41
CA SER A 4 -9.28 -3.62 5.98
C SER A 4 -7.89 -4.17 5.63
N ILE A 5 -6.87 -3.81 6.43
CA ILE A 5 -5.51 -4.34 6.32
C ILE A 5 -5.53 -5.87 6.46
N GLU A 6 -6.17 -6.39 7.52
CA GLU A 6 -6.25 -7.82 7.82
C GLU A 6 -6.95 -8.60 6.70
N ARG A 7 -8.12 -8.15 6.24
CA ARG A 7 -8.84 -8.77 5.10
C ARG A 7 -7.99 -8.79 3.83
N SER A 8 -7.28 -7.70 3.54
CA SER A 8 -6.42 -7.64 2.35
C SER A 8 -5.21 -8.59 2.45
N ILE A 9 -4.63 -8.79 3.64
CA ILE A 9 -3.58 -9.78 3.89
C ILE A 9 -4.10 -11.22 3.72
N GLU A 10 -5.29 -11.51 4.24
CA GLU A 10 -5.92 -12.82 4.08
C GLU A 10 -6.20 -13.12 2.60
N ASN A 11 -6.69 -12.12 1.85
CA ASN A 11 -6.97 -12.25 0.44
C ASN A 11 -5.69 -12.58 -0.35
N ILE A 12 -4.63 -11.79 -0.23
CA ILE A 12 -3.38 -12.03 -0.98
C ILE A 12 -2.73 -13.38 -0.63
N LYS A 13 -2.85 -13.84 0.62
CA LYS A 13 -2.35 -15.16 1.03
C LYS A 13 -3.16 -16.31 0.43
N ARG A 14 -4.43 -16.08 0.10
CA ARG A 14 -5.29 -17.08 -0.53
C ARG A 14 -5.05 -17.19 -2.04
N TYR A 15 -4.73 -16.07 -2.69
CA TYR A 15 -4.58 -16.02 -4.15
C TYR A 15 -3.15 -16.27 -4.65
N SER A 16 -2.14 -16.13 -3.79
CA SER A 16 -0.74 -16.35 -4.17
C SER A 16 -0.25 -17.73 -3.76
N ASP A 17 0.43 -18.42 -4.66
CA ASP A 17 1.15 -19.67 -4.36
C ASP A 17 2.46 -19.44 -3.60
N ARG A 18 2.84 -18.18 -3.35
CA ARG A 18 4.10 -17.82 -2.71
C ARG A 18 3.97 -17.77 -1.20
N VAL A 19 5.08 -18.03 -0.51
CA VAL A 19 5.16 -17.86 0.95
C VAL A 19 5.21 -16.36 1.27
N ILE A 20 4.18 -15.85 1.93
CA ILE A 20 4.06 -14.43 2.29
C ILE A 20 4.10 -14.26 3.80
N GLU A 21 5.12 -13.53 4.27
CA GLU A 21 5.31 -13.16 5.66
C GLU A 21 4.96 -11.69 5.87
N VAL A 22 3.93 -11.44 6.68
CA VAL A 22 3.52 -10.07 7.02
C VAL A 22 3.79 -9.79 8.49
N LYS A 23 4.63 -8.79 8.76
CA LYS A 23 4.91 -8.30 10.11
C LYS A 23 4.01 -7.11 10.41
N LEU A 24 3.03 -7.31 11.28
CA LEU A 24 2.08 -6.27 11.68
C LEU A 24 2.53 -5.57 12.97
N ASN A 25 2.72 -4.27 12.89
CA ASN A 25 2.89 -3.37 14.03
C ASN A 25 1.85 -2.25 13.94
N ILE A 26 0.58 -2.63 14.10
CA ILE A 26 -0.56 -1.73 13.94
C ILE A 26 -1.22 -1.47 15.30
N ASP A 27 -1.53 -0.21 15.59
CA ASP A 27 -2.23 0.19 16.80
C ASP A 27 -3.75 0.04 16.58
N LYS A 28 -4.47 -0.49 17.57
CA LYS A 28 -5.92 -0.70 17.51
C LYS A 28 -6.72 0.56 17.85
N LYS A 29 -6.06 1.63 18.31
CA LYS A 29 -6.72 2.89 18.68
C LYS A 29 -7.13 3.77 17.50
N TYR A 30 -6.58 3.54 16.31
CA TYR A 30 -6.84 4.39 15.15
C TYR A 30 -8.14 4.00 14.43
N TYR A 31 -9.12 4.88 14.50
CA TYR A 31 -10.38 4.77 13.76
C TYR A 31 -10.37 5.77 12.62
N VAL A 32 -10.89 5.36 11.46
CA VAL A 32 -11.03 6.22 10.28
C VAL A 32 -12.39 5.99 9.67
N LYS A 33 -13.00 7.04 9.12
CA LYS A 33 -14.27 6.93 8.40
C LYS A 33 -14.03 6.43 6.97
N ALA A 34 -14.12 5.12 6.78
CA ALA A 34 -13.94 4.47 5.48
C ALA A 34 -14.99 3.37 5.25
N ASN A 35 -15.07 2.88 4.01
CA ASN A 35 -15.88 1.72 3.63
C ASN A 35 -14.98 0.62 3.01
N ASP A 36 -15.59 -0.48 2.56
CA ASP A 36 -14.87 -1.65 2.02
C ASP A 36 -14.03 -1.36 0.76
N LEU A 37 -14.18 -0.19 0.11
CA LEU A 37 -13.27 0.22 -0.95
C LEU A 37 -11.83 0.35 -0.45
N LEU A 38 -11.63 0.61 0.85
CA LEU A 38 -10.30 0.68 1.44
C LEU A 38 -9.55 -0.67 1.34
N ASP A 39 -10.27 -1.79 1.30
CA ASP A 39 -9.66 -3.11 1.13
C ASP A 39 -8.92 -3.20 -0.22
N LYS A 40 -9.45 -2.52 -1.26
CA LYS A 40 -8.83 -2.46 -2.57
C LYS A 40 -7.52 -1.67 -2.54
N VAL A 41 -7.42 -0.62 -1.72
CA VAL A 41 -6.17 0.15 -1.57
C VAL A 41 -5.07 -0.76 -1.05
N PHE A 42 -5.32 -1.44 0.07
CA PHE A 42 -4.31 -2.34 0.66
C PHE A 42 -4.04 -3.55 -0.21
N PHE A 43 -5.06 -4.13 -0.86
CA PHE A 43 -4.87 -5.24 -1.79
C PHE A 43 -3.91 -4.87 -2.92
N ASN A 44 -4.10 -3.72 -3.58
CA ASN A 44 -3.22 -3.30 -4.69
C ASN A 44 -1.77 -3.05 -4.21
N ILE A 45 -1.59 -2.54 -2.99
CA ILE A 45 -0.26 -2.33 -2.44
C ILE A 45 0.42 -3.69 -2.14
N PHE A 46 -0.29 -4.62 -1.52
CA PHE A 46 0.26 -5.95 -1.22
C PHE A 46 0.48 -6.80 -2.46
N GLU A 47 -0.39 -6.68 -3.47
CA GLU A 47 -0.23 -7.33 -4.78
C GLU A 47 1.06 -6.84 -5.46
N ASN A 48 1.31 -5.53 -5.48
CA ASN A 48 2.57 -4.98 -5.98
C ASN A 48 3.79 -5.54 -5.21
N ALA A 49 3.71 -5.65 -3.88
CA ALA A 49 4.80 -6.22 -3.09
C ALA A 49 5.12 -7.68 -3.49
N ILE A 50 4.10 -8.46 -3.84
CA ILE A 50 4.25 -9.83 -4.33
C ILE A 50 4.81 -9.82 -5.76
N GLU A 51 4.22 -9.05 -6.67
CA GLU A 51 4.63 -9.01 -8.08
C GLU A 51 6.10 -8.59 -8.26
N TYR A 52 6.55 -7.61 -7.48
CA TYR A 52 7.89 -7.00 -7.63
C TYR A 52 8.94 -7.55 -6.66
N THR A 53 8.65 -8.64 -5.96
CA THR A 53 9.63 -9.38 -5.15
C THR A 53 10.00 -10.68 -5.85
N PHE A 54 11.28 -10.92 -6.14
CA PHE A 54 11.73 -12.12 -6.87
C PHE A 54 12.37 -13.21 -5.99
N HIS A 55 12.32 -13.06 -4.68
CA HIS A 55 12.79 -14.06 -3.72
C HIS A 55 11.65 -14.53 -2.81
N ASP A 56 11.74 -15.75 -2.30
CA ASP A 56 10.83 -16.26 -1.27
C ASP A 56 11.54 -16.38 0.09
N PRO A 57 10.85 -16.09 1.21
CA PRO A 57 9.48 -15.57 1.28
C PRO A 57 9.37 -14.10 0.84
N VAL A 58 8.15 -13.69 0.45
CA VAL A 58 7.78 -12.27 0.31
C VAL A 58 7.59 -11.69 1.70
N ILE A 59 8.42 -10.74 2.08
CA ILE A 59 8.37 -10.10 3.40
C ILE A 59 7.75 -8.71 3.26
N ILE A 60 6.67 -8.46 4.02
CA ILE A 60 5.97 -7.18 4.06
C ILE A 60 5.90 -6.71 5.52
N ASN A 61 6.35 -5.49 5.80
CA ASN A 61 6.15 -4.87 7.11
C ASN A 61 5.05 -3.83 7.01
N VAL A 62 4.10 -3.87 7.95
CA VAL A 62 3.04 -2.88 8.06
C VAL A 62 3.10 -2.24 9.43
N ARG A 63 3.18 -0.91 9.49
CA ARG A 63 3.08 -0.17 10.75
C ARG A 63 2.13 1.01 10.63
N THR A 64 1.51 1.39 11.74
CA THR A 64 0.64 2.57 11.78
C THR A 64 1.15 3.61 12.76
N GLU A 65 1.05 4.88 12.39
CA GLU A 65 1.28 6.00 13.30
C GLU A 65 0.23 7.10 13.06
N GLU A 66 -0.22 7.74 14.13
CA GLU A 66 -1.03 8.95 13.99
C GLU A 66 -0.11 10.17 14.01
N LYS A 67 -0.30 11.03 13.01
CA LYS A 67 0.48 12.27 12.86
C LYS A 67 -0.34 13.28 12.07
N ASP A 68 -0.36 14.52 12.55
CA ASP A 68 -0.98 15.67 11.88
C ASP A 68 -2.48 15.46 11.55
N GLY A 69 -3.21 14.72 12.39
CA GLY A 69 -4.63 14.39 12.17
C GLY A 69 -4.90 13.25 11.19
N PHE A 70 -3.85 12.56 10.73
CA PHE A 70 -3.95 11.40 9.86
C PHE A 70 -3.46 10.14 10.56
N CYS A 71 -4.14 9.02 10.33
CA CYS A 71 -3.56 7.71 10.51
C CYS A 71 -2.72 7.37 9.27
N ASN A 72 -1.42 7.23 9.46
CA ASN A 72 -0.45 6.88 8.44
C ASN A 72 -0.13 5.39 8.53
N VAL A 73 -0.49 4.65 7.49
CA VAL A 73 -0.15 3.23 7.32
C VAL A 73 1.08 3.15 6.43
N HIS A 74 2.19 2.74 7.01
CA HIS A 74 3.46 2.48 6.33
C HIS A 74 3.48 1.00 5.93
N ILE A 75 3.73 0.75 4.65
CA ILE A 75 3.78 -0.58 4.04
C ILE A 75 5.10 -0.71 3.30
N HIS A 76 5.98 -1.54 3.84
CA HIS A 76 7.31 -1.78 3.32
C HIS A 76 7.42 -3.19 2.73
N ASP A 77 7.93 -3.29 1.49
CA ASP A 77 8.40 -4.55 0.91
C ASP A 77 9.92 -4.53 0.70
N TYR A 78 10.47 -5.71 0.40
CA TYR A 78 11.91 -5.89 0.15
C TYR A 78 12.22 -6.33 -1.29
N GLY A 79 11.33 -5.99 -2.23
CA GLY A 79 11.47 -6.31 -3.65
C GLY A 79 12.53 -5.48 -4.38
N ILE A 80 12.37 -5.34 -5.69
CA ILE A 80 13.33 -4.59 -6.53
C ILE A 80 13.34 -3.07 -6.29
N GLY A 81 12.31 -2.56 -5.60
CA GLY A 81 12.13 -1.13 -5.36
C GLY A 81 11.68 -0.34 -6.59
N ILE A 82 11.51 0.97 -6.41
CA ILE A 82 11.14 1.90 -7.47
C ILE A 82 12.18 3.03 -7.53
N SER A 83 12.84 3.18 -8.69
CA SER A 83 13.81 4.26 -8.90
C SER A 83 13.18 5.63 -8.66
N LYS A 84 13.99 6.61 -8.27
CA LYS A 84 13.49 7.98 -8.02
C LYS A 84 12.75 8.55 -9.24
N GLU A 85 13.34 8.42 -10.41
CA GLU A 85 12.74 8.88 -11.68
C GLU A 85 11.40 8.21 -11.94
N LYS A 86 11.30 6.88 -11.72
CA LYS A 86 10.05 6.15 -11.89
C LYS A 86 8.99 6.52 -10.86
N ARG A 87 9.37 6.82 -9.60
CA ARG A 87 8.44 7.33 -8.58
C ARG A 87 7.86 8.67 -8.99
N GLU A 88 8.71 9.59 -9.44
CA GLU A 88 8.26 10.90 -9.91
C GLU A 88 7.35 10.79 -11.14
N ASP A 89 7.70 9.93 -12.09
CA ASP A 89 6.88 9.67 -13.27
C ASP A 89 5.51 9.08 -12.90
N ILE A 90 5.49 8.07 -12.02
CA ILE A 90 4.24 7.48 -11.49
C ILE A 90 3.34 8.57 -10.92
N LEU A 91 3.87 9.42 -10.03
CA LEU A 91 3.07 10.46 -9.37
C LEU A 91 2.62 11.56 -10.34
N LYS A 92 3.47 11.99 -11.28
CA LYS A 92 3.13 13.02 -12.27
C LYS A 92 2.10 12.55 -13.30
N ASN A 93 2.18 11.28 -13.69
CA ASN A 93 1.38 10.72 -14.77
C ASN A 93 0.31 9.73 -14.29
N LEU A 94 -0.08 9.78 -13.01
CA LEU A 94 -1.08 8.88 -12.39
C LEU A 94 -2.34 8.67 -13.25
N GLU A 95 -2.90 9.74 -13.82
CA GLU A 95 -4.12 9.66 -14.64
C GLU A 95 -3.88 9.08 -16.03
N THR A 96 -2.73 9.34 -16.65
CA THR A 96 -2.38 8.85 -18.00
C THR A 96 -1.82 7.42 -17.98
N LEU A 97 -1.14 7.03 -16.90
CA LEU A 97 -0.62 5.68 -16.66
C LEU A 97 -1.72 4.63 -16.46
N SER A 98 -2.92 5.06 -16.05
CA SER A 98 -4.12 4.21 -15.95
C SER A 98 -4.41 3.41 -17.23
N LYS A 99 -3.97 3.90 -18.40
CA LYS A 99 -4.20 3.28 -19.71
C LYS A 99 -3.08 2.34 -20.18
N ARG A 100 -1.91 2.31 -19.51
CA ARG A 100 -0.69 1.66 -20.06
C ARG A 100 -0.03 0.62 -19.17
N THR A 101 -0.01 0.80 -17.84
CA THR A 101 0.75 -0.07 -16.94
C THR A 101 0.14 -0.03 -15.54
N GLY A 102 -0.58 -1.09 -15.15
CA GLY A 102 -1.00 -1.32 -13.77
C GLY A 102 -2.01 -0.29 -13.22
N MET A 103 -3.30 -0.65 -13.23
CA MET A 103 -4.40 0.17 -12.69
C MET A 103 -4.26 0.52 -11.19
N GLY A 104 -3.33 -0.13 -10.47
CA GLY A 104 -3.26 -0.12 -9.02
C GLY A 104 -3.05 1.26 -8.38
N PHE A 105 -2.02 2.02 -8.78
CA PHE A 105 -1.78 3.34 -8.16
C PHE A 105 -2.85 4.38 -8.50
N TYR A 106 -3.38 4.35 -9.73
CA TYR A 106 -4.51 5.20 -10.10
C TYR A 106 -5.75 4.88 -9.26
N LEU A 107 -6.06 3.59 -9.08
CA LEU A 107 -7.17 3.13 -8.25
C LEU A 107 -6.98 3.52 -6.78
N ILE A 108 -5.76 3.33 -6.25
CA ILE A 108 -5.39 3.78 -4.89
C ILE A 108 -5.69 5.27 -4.73
N ASN A 109 -5.23 6.12 -5.66
CA ASN A 109 -5.48 7.56 -5.59
C ASN A 109 -6.98 7.88 -5.59
N LYS A 110 -7.74 7.35 -6.56
CA LYS A 110 -9.18 7.64 -6.69
C LYS A 110 -10.00 7.16 -5.50
N ILE A 111 -9.58 6.10 -4.82
CA ILE A 111 -10.25 5.63 -3.60
C ILE A 111 -9.88 6.53 -2.42
N LEU A 112 -8.60 6.87 -2.26
CA LEU A 112 -8.15 7.71 -1.16
C LEU A 112 -8.70 9.14 -1.24
N ASP A 113 -8.89 9.69 -2.45
CA ASP A 113 -9.56 10.97 -2.68
C ASP A 113 -10.96 11.00 -2.03
N ARG A 114 -11.70 9.88 -2.05
CA ARG A 114 -13.04 9.76 -1.43
C ARG A 114 -13.01 9.76 0.09
N PHE A 115 -11.87 9.43 0.68
CA PHE A 115 -11.66 9.42 2.12
C PHE A 115 -10.89 10.64 2.60
N ASN A 116 -10.70 11.66 1.74
CA ASN A 116 -9.82 12.80 2.00
C ASN A 116 -8.40 12.35 2.42
N GLY A 117 -8.00 11.17 1.95
CA GLY A 117 -6.70 10.58 2.20
C GLY A 117 -5.75 10.84 1.03
N LYS A 118 -4.52 10.36 1.18
CA LYS A 118 -3.46 10.44 0.17
C LYS A 118 -2.49 9.29 0.34
N PHE A 119 -1.63 9.09 -0.65
CA PHE A 119 -0.49 8.18 -0.49
C PHE A 119 0.80 8.83 -0.96
N GLU A 120 1.92 8.31 -0.46
CA GLU A 120 3.26 8.71 -0.86
C GLU A 120 4.12 7.47 -1.08
N ILE A 121 5.02 7.50 -2.07
CA ILE A 121 6.04 6.47 -2.26
C ILE A 121 7.37 7.01 -1.71
N LYS A 122 7.80 6.49 -0.56
CA LYS A 122 9.01 6.94 0.13
C LYS A 122 10.26 6.33 -0.49
N ASP A 123 11.39 6.99 -0.23
CA ASP A 123 12.70 6.44 -0.54
C ASP A 123 13.05 5.36 0.49
N ALA A 124 13.49 4.20 -0.01
CA ALA A 124 13.87 3.08 0.82
C ALA A 124 15.23 2.55 0.36
N LYS A 125 16.09 2.18 1.32
CA LYS A 125 17.42 1.62 1.00
C LYS A 125 17.32 0.30 0.21
N LYS A 126 16.23 -0.45 0.41
CA LYS A 126 15.90 -1.70 -0.27
C LYS A 126 14.38 -1.78 -0.43
N GLY A 127 13.89 -2.31 -1.54
CA GLY A 127 12.45 -2.46 -1.79
C GLY A 127 11.71 -1.13 -1.92
N THR A 128 10.42 -1.13 -1.59
CA THR A 128 9.54 0.04 -1.68
C THR A 128 8.87 0.30 -0.34
N GLU A 129 8.62 1.57 -0.02
CA GLU A 129 7.79 1.98 1.11
C GLU A 129 6.65 2.86 0.59
N ILE A 130 5.41 2.44 0.85
CA ILE A 130 4.21 3.20 0.51
C ILE A 130 3.54 3.62 1.81
N VAL A 131 3.28 4.91 1.95
CA VAL A 131 2.59 5.48 3.11
C VAL A 131 1.20 5.89 2.67
N VAL A 132 0.17 5.30 3.26
CA VAL A 132 -1.23 5.67 3.06
C VAL A 132 -1.69 6.50 4.25
N SER A 133 -2.11 7.74 4.00
CA SER A 133 -2.59 8.67 5.04
C SER A 133 -4.10 8.82 4.92
N ILE A 134 -4.83 8.59 6.01
CA ILE A 134 -6.29 8.76 6.08
C ILE A 134 -6.63 9.59 7.31
N PRO A 135 -7.48 10.63 7.19
CA PRO A 135 -7.93 11.40 8.35
C PRO A 135 -8.53 10.52 9.45
N VAL A 136 -8.18 10.82 10.70
CA VAL A 136 -8.77 10.20 11.90
C VAL A 136 -10.14 10.81 12.19
#